data_AF-A0AAD5KFS0-F1
#
_entry.id   AF-A0AAD5KFS0-F1
#
_cell.length_a   1.000
_cell.length_b   1.000
_cell.length_c   1.000
_cell.angle_alpha   90.00
_cell.angle_beta   90.00
_cell.angle_gamma   90.00
#
_symmetry.space_group_name_H-M   'P 1'
#
loop_
_entity.id
_entity.type
_entity.pdbx_description
1 polymer ?
#
loop_
_entity_poly.entity_id
_entity_poly.type
_entity_poly.pdbx_seq_one_letter_code
_entity_poly.pdbx_strand_id
1 'polypeptide(L)'
;MAKGLPALSLLPVVSAYNSLEAYCPIFQSLMFHETWAILCKDMESNPSNPIRVLVCSIPKSCNGFAILQCKTLAATRINDKDLVATTVPIAPQKPPANYFGVVEQLMFRNWRKEDTDSRLLELCERPNDTYMRMSFSLLVKLSNAPKELDKIYTITKITRLSTVVKQFVLNADLVRSPLCDVILHPSDFPNAFKLDTVDIQGKNNMLNPVQYKAVESITKTIVCTSDRKPLVALLQGPSGTGKSHVIVELISRMLYMHYEKTYKYPRILVCAPSNNAVDEIAARLMRVRDARKSIVRVGVTMSTHPSVAAISLEELTKKRQQRIMDTNESLESCKLRTLTEELVVLRKNKTCLVASIDTANKNGQSVNLSKKARAIRSSNRRS
;
A
#
# COMPACT_ATOMS: atom_id res chain seq x y z
N MET A 1 0.89 19.28 35.84
CA MET A 1 0.55 17.84 36.01
C MET A 1 0.75 17.15 34.67
N ALA A 2 1.85 16.40 34.52
CA ALA A 2 2.01 15.49 33.40
C ALA A 2 0.94 14.40 33.56
N LYS A 3 -0.14 14.45 32.77
CA LYS A 3 -1.00 13.28 32.60
C LYS A 3 -0.07 12.16 32.13
N GLY A 4 0.17 11.16 32.97
CA GLY A 4 0.94 9.99 32.57
C GLY A 4 0.38 9.47 31.24
N LEU A 5 1.25 9.01 30.35
CA LEU A 5 0.81 8.31 29.16
C LEU A 5 -0.19 7.22 29.60
N PRO A 6 -1.37 7.11 28.97
CA PRO A 6 -2.32 6.07 29.34
C PRO A 6 -1.58 4.74 29.26
N ALA A 7 -1.65 3.94 30.32
CA ALA A 7 -1.10 2.60 30.31
C ALA A 7 -1.82 1.83 29.20
N LEU A 8 -1.13 1.60 28.08
CA LEU A 8 -1.63 0.73 27.04
C LEU A 8 -1.66 -0.67 27.65
N SER A 9 -2.85 -1.21 27.87
CA SER A 9 -3.00 -2.57 28.40
C SER A 9 -2.57 -3.57 27.34
N LEU A 10 -1.43 -4.21 27.54
CA LEU A 10 -0.97 -5.32 26.70
C LEU A 10 -1.80 -6.56 27.02
N LEU A 11 -2.84 -6.78 26.22
CA LEU A 11 -3.62 -8.00 26.25
C LEU A 11 -2.95 -9.05 25.35
N PRO A 12 -3.01 -10.34 25.73
CA PRO A 12 -2.44 -11.41 24.92
C PRO A 12 -3.19 -11.53 23.58
N VAL A 13 -2.45 -11.89 22.53
CA VAL A 13 -3.04 -12.33 21.27
C VAL A 13 -3.73 -13.68 21.52
N VAL A 14 -5.02 -13.76 21.24
CA VAL A 14 -5.83 -14.97 21.41
C VAL A 14 -6.10 -15.65 20.07
N SER A 15 -6.60 -16.89 20.12
CA SER A 15 -6.89 -17.71 18.93
C SER A 15 -8.15 -17.28 18.18
N ALA A 16 -9.05 -16.52 18.82
CA ALA A 16 -10.33 -16.09 18.25
C ALA A 16 -10.81 -14.78 18.91
N TYR A 17 -11.54 -13.93 18.16
CA TYR A 17 -11.94 -12.59 18.60
C TYR A 17 -13.40 -12.29 18.28
N ASN A 18 -14.25 -12.18 19.32
CA ASN A 18 -15.70 -12.03 19.19
C ASN A 18 -16.15 -10.92 18.22
N SER A 19 -15.37 -9.85 18.08
CA SER A 19 -15.63 -8.79 17.12
C SER A 19 -14.34 -8.03 16.77
N LEU A 20 -14.43 -7.11 15.81
CA LEU A 20 -13.35 -6.18 15.48
C LEU A 20 -13.02 -5.24 16.64
N GLU A 21 -14.01 -4.84 17.44
CA GLU A 21 -13.80 -4.03 18.63
C GLU A 21 -12.96 -4.76 19.69
N ALA A 22 -13.00 -6.09 19.73
CA ALA A 22 -12.11 -6.89 20.56
C ALA A 22 -10.72 -7.07 19.92
N TYR A 23 -10.65 -7.21 18.59
CA TYR A 23 -9.41 -7.45 17.85
C TYR A 23 -8.51 -6.21 17.73
N CYS A 24 -9.07 -5.09 17.24
CA CYS A 24 -8.31 -3.91 16.87
C CYS A 24 -7.50 -3.31 18.04
N PRO A 25 -8.06 -3.09 19.25
CA PRO A 25 -7.30 -2.48 20.35
C PRO A 25 -6.08 -3.30 20.79
N ILE A 26 -6.16 -4.63 20.71
CA ILE A 26 -5.06 -5.54 21.05
C ILE A 26 -3.89 -5.31 20.09
N PHE A 27 -4.16 -5.40 18.78
CA PHE A 27 -3.12 -5.18 17.77
C PHE A 27 -2.64 -3.72 17.72
N GLN A 28 -3.51 -2.74 17.94
CA GLN A 28 -3.11 -1.33 18.01
C GLN A 28 -2.12 -1.07 19.14
N SER A 29 -2.36 -1.63 20.32
CA SER A 29 -1.44 -1.51 21.45
C SER A 29 -0.08 -2.13 21.13
N LEU A 30 -0.06 -3.32 20.52
CA LEU A 30 1.17 -3.98 20.08
C LEU A 30 1.91 -3.16 19.00
N MET A 31 1.19 -2.62 18.02
CA MET A 31 1.75 -1.77 16.97
C MET A 31 2.36 -0.48 17.56
N PHE A 32 1.75 0.12 18.58
CA PHE A 32 2.33 1.28 19.28
C PHE A 32 3.62 0.92 20.01
N HIS A 33 3.67 -0.23 20.69
CA HIS A 33 4.88 -0.69 21.36
C HIS A 33 6.02 -0.98 20.38
N GLU A 34 5.73 -1.64 19.26
CA GLU A 34 6.72 -1.87 18.20
C GLU A 34 7.21 -0.55 17.60
N THR A 35 6.29 0.39 17.34
CA THR A 35 6.64 1.73 16.82
C THR A 35 7.55 2.47 17.79
N TRP A 36 7.28 2.39 19.10
CA TRP A 36 8.11 3.00 20.12
C TRP A 36 9.50 2.35 20.18
N ALA A 37 9.59 1.03 20.11
CA ALA A 37 10.86 0.31 20.09
C ALA A 37 11.71 0.69 18.86
N ILE A 38 11.09 0.79 17.67
CA ILE A 38 11.75 1.26 16.45
C ILE A 38 12.27 2.70 16.64
N LEU A 39 11.46 3.57 17.22
CA LEU A 39 11.84 4.97 17.46
C LEU A 39 13.04 5.09 18.40
N CYS A 40 13.04 4.36 19.53
CA CYS A 40 14.17 4.33 20.45
C CYS A 40 15.44 3.85 19.75
N LYS A 41 15.34 2.75 18.99
CA LYS A 41 16.47 2.19 18.25
C LYS A 41 17.02 3.16 17.21
N ASP A 42 16.16 3.79 16.40
CA ASP A 42 16.59 4.69 15.34
C ASP A 42 17.25 5.97 15.90
N MET A 43 16.73 6.47 17.03
CA MET A 43 17.32 7.60 17.77
C MET A 43 18.73 7.30 18.27
N GLU A 44 19.00 6.07 18.73
CA GLU A 44 20.32 5.66 19.22
C GLU A 44 21.30 5.32 18.08
N SER A 45 20.80 4.74 16.99
CA SER A 45 21.64 4.09 15.98
C SER A 45 22.01 5.00 14.80
N ASN A 46 21.17 5.97 14.43
CA ASN A 46 21.31 6.71 13.17
C ASN A 46 20.85 8.17 13.29
N PRO A 47 21.64 9.07 13.90
CA PRO A 47 21.33 10.50 13.86
C PRO A 47 21.37 10.97 12.41
N SER A 48 20.20 11.25 11.83
CA SER A 48 20.11 11.84 10.50
C SER A 48 20.69 13.25 10.53
N ASN A 49 21.34 13.67 9.45
CA ASN A 49 21.82 15.04 9.35
C ASN A 49 20.64 16.03 9.44
N PRO A 50 20.74 17.07 10.30
CA PRO A 50 19.72 18.09 10.40
C PRO A 50 19.59 18.86 9.08
N ILE A 51 18.37 19.26 8.75
CA ILE A 51 18.08 20.12 7.61
C ILE A 51 17.48 21.45 8.07
N ARG A 52 17.70 22.49 7.27
CA ARG A 52 17.22 23.85 7.52
C ARG A 52 15.95 24.10 6.72
N VAL A 53 14.85 24.38 7.41
CA VAL A 53 13.51 24.45 6.81
C VAL A 53 12.88 25.80 7.09
N LEU A 54 12.47 26.49 6.03
CA LEU A 54 11.65 27.68 6.13
C LEU A 54 10.20 27.28 6.40
N VAL A 55 9.64 27.76 7.51
CA VAL A 55 8.23 27.56 7.90
C VAL A 55 7.42 28.78 7.47
N CYS A 56 6.48 28.63 6.54
CA CYS A 56 5.71 29.72 5.95
C CYS A 56 4.51 30.17 6.83
N SER A 57 4.07 31.42 6.62
CA SER A 57 3.16 32.18 7.50
C SER A 57 1.69 31.74 7.60
N ILE A 58 1.29 30.62 7.00
CA ILE A 58 -0.14 30.23 6.94
C ILE A 58 -0.33 28.85 7.56
N PRO A 59 -0.48 28.75 8.89
CA PRO A 59 -0.81 27.49 9.53
C PRO A 59 -2.30 27.20 9.29
N LYS A 60 -2.60 26.08 8.65
CA LYS A 60 -3.97 25.52 8.74
C LYS A 60 -4.02 24.71 10.03
N SER A 61 -5.11 24.80 10.79
CA SER A 61 -5.31 23.93 11.96
C SER A 61 -6.39 22.91 11.67
N CYS A 62 -6.20 21.69 12.17
CA CYS A 62 -7.16 20.60 12.06
C CYS A 62 -7.01 19.65 13.25
N ASN A 63 -8.10 19.36 13.96
CA ASN A 63 -8.15 18.36 15.04
C ASN A 63 -7.04 18.46 16.10
N GLY A 64 -6.68 19.69 16.52
CA GLY A 64 -5.63 19.91 17.52
C GLY A 64 -4.19 19.85 16.99
N PHE A 65 -4.02 19.76 15.67
CA PHE A 65 -2.74 19.86 14.97
C PHE A 65 -2.65 21.17 14.18
N ALA A 66 -1.44 21.70 14.07
CA ALA A 66 -1.07 22.73 13.11
C ALA A 66 -0.41 22.08 11.89
N ILE A 67 -0.80 22.52 10.71
CA ILE A 67 -0.27 22.11 9.41
C ILE A 67 0.57 23.28 8.91
N LEU A 68 1.89 23.14 9.03
CA LEU A 68 2.85 24.18 8.69
C LEU A 68 3.37 23.93 7.27
N GLN A 69 3.22 24.90 6.37
CA GLN A 69 3.83 24.79 5.04
C GLN A 69 5.32 25.04 5.15
N CYS A 70 6.12 24.13 4.60
CA CYS A 70 7.55 24.12 4.73
C CYS A 70 8.24 24.10 3.35
N LYS A 71 9.35 24.84 3.24
CA LYS A 71 10.24 24.84 2.08
C LYS A 71 11.67 24.63 2.55
N THR A 72 12.42 23.83 1.81
CA THR A 72 13.83 23.56 2.13
C THR A 72 14.62 23.34 0.85
N LEU A 73 15.91 23.67 0.91
CA LEU A 73 16.91 23.30 -0.06
C LEU A 73 17.98 22.51 0.70
N ALA A 74 18.05 21.20 0.49
CA ALA A 74 18.93 20.33 1.28
C ALA A 74 19.46 19.16 0.44
N ALA A 75 20.66 18.68 0.79
CA ALA A 75 21.24 17.46 0.23
C ALA A 75 20.64 16.20 0.90
N THR A 76 20.26 16.30 2.17
CA THR A 76 19.62 15.20 2.91
C THR A 76 18.16 15.07 2.51
N ARG A 77 17.77 13.85 2.10
CA ARG A 77 16.41 13.55 1.65
C ARG A 77 15.46 13.24 2.81
N ILE A 78 14.29 13.89 2.80
CA ILE A 78 13.12 13.53 3.60
C ILE A 78 12.09 12.83 2.72
N ASN A 79 11.20 12.05 3.32
CA ASN A 79 10.11 11.33 2.65
C ASN A 79 8.76 11.64 3.29
N ASP A 80 7.69 11.38 2.53
CA ASP A 80 6.34 11.45 3.06
C ASP A 80 6.18 10.46 4.23
N LYS A 81 5.52 10.91 5.30
CA LYS A 81 5.36 10.20 6.58
C LYS A 81 6.67 9.93 7.33
N ASP A 82 7.74 10.66 7.07
CA ASP A 82 8.88 10.69 7.99
C ASP A 82 8.47 11.44 9.27
N LEU A 83 8.80 10.85 10.43
CA LEU A 83 8.74 11.50 11.73
C LEU A 83 10.01 12.31 11.92
N VAL A 84 9.86 13.57 12.31
CA VAL A 84 10.96 14.49 12.48
C VAL A 84 10.89 15.20 13.84
N ALA A 85 12.03 15.63 14.35
CA ALA A 85 12.13 16.55 15.48
C ALA A 85 12.40 17.96 14.95
N THR A 86 11.54 18.92 15.29
CA THR A 86 11.76 20.34 15.00
C THR A 86 12.36 21.00 16.22
N THR A 87 13.54 21.60 16.05
CA THR A 87 14.23 22.35 17.09
C THR A 87 13.73 23.79 17.11
N VAL A 88 13.03 24.16 18.17
CA VAL A 88 12.41 25.48 18.34
C VAL A 88 13.09 26.24 19.48
N PRO A 89 13.69 27.41 19.22
CA PRO A 89 14.22 28.26 20.29
C PRO A 89 13.08 28.77 21.16
N ILE A 90 13.20 28.60 22.48
CA ILE A 90 12.17 29.04 23.44
C ILE A 90 12.49 30.44 23.97
N ALA A 91 13.75 30.67 24.35
CA ALA A 91 14.25 31.93 24.85
C ALA A 91 15.78 31.97 24.64
N PRO A 92 16.42 33.15 24.55
CA PRO A 92 17.86 33.26 24.26
C PRO A 92 18.77 32.49 25.21
N GLN A 93 18.36 32.31 26.47
CA GLN A 93 19.15 31.63 27.51
C GLN A 93 18.63 30.24 27.89
N LYS A 94 17.59 29.73 27.21
CA LYS A 94 17.04 28.39 27.48
C LYS A 94 17.44 27.44 26.36
N PRO A 95 17.71 26.15 26.67
CA PRO A 95 17.94 25.16 25.64
C PRO A 95 16.72 25.12 24.70
N PRO A 96 16.94 24.92 23.38
CA PRO A 96 15.84 24.81 22.44
C PRO A 96 15.02 23.56 22.76
N ALA A 97 13.71 23.64 22.56
CA ALA A 97 12.84 22.48 22.66
C ALA A 97 12.81 21.71 21.34
N ASN A 98 12.71 20.39 21.44
CA ASN A 98 12.46 19.53 20.29
C ASN A 98 11.02 19.06 20.31
N TYR A 99 10.32 19.28 19.20
CA TYR A 99 8.93 18.85 19.04
C TYR A 99 8.81 17.88 17.87
N PHE A 100 8.05 16.81 18.07
CA PHE A 100 7.73 15.89 16.99
C PHE A 100 6.82 16.54 15.96
N GLY A 101 7.11 16.28 14.69
CA GLY A 101 6.27 16.59 13.55
C GLY A 101 6.27 15.45 12.54
N VAL A 102 5.20 15.34 11.77
CA VAL A 102 5.08 14.35 10.68
C VAL A 102 5.06 15.08 9.35
N VAL A 103 5.89 14.61 8.43
CA VAL A 103 5.96 15.17 7.06
C VAL A 103 4.81 14.61 6.23
N GLU A 104 4.08 15.48 5.55
CA GLU A 104 2.98 15.14 4.64
C GLU A 104 3.06 15.94 3.33
N GLN A 105 2.44 15.43 2.27
CA GLN A 105 2.29 16.14 0.98
C GLN A 105 3.64 16.58 0.40
N LEU A 106 4.67 15.73 0.54
CA LEU A 106 6.01 16.04 0.08
C LEU A 106 6.10 16.09 -1.45
N MET A 107 6.65 17.19 -1.95
CA MET A 107 6.91 17.44 -3.36
C MET A 107 8.39 17.74 -3.59
N PHE A 108 8.98 17.06 -4.57
CA PHE A 108 10.33 17.34 -5.07
C PHE A 108 10.26 18.23 -6.30
N ARG A 109 11.13 19.24 -6.37
CA ARG A 109 11.29 20.07 -7.56
C ARG A 109 12.77 20.27 -7.86
N ASN A 110 13.10 20.29 -9.14
CA ASN A 110 14.37 20.88 -9.57
C ASN A 110 14.37 22.34 -9.13
N TRP A 111 15.55 22.85 -8.77
CA TRP A 111 15.67 24.19 -8.24
C TRP A 111 16.55 25.05 -9.14
N ARG A 112 16.21 26.33 -9.16
CA ARG A 112 16.99 27.40 -9.75
C ARG A 112 17.17 28.47 -8.68
N LYS A 113 18.25 29.24 -8.79
CA LYS A 113 18.55 30.33 -7.85
C LYS A 113 17.41 31.36 -7.79
N GLU A 114 16.83 31.68 -8.93
CA GLU A 114 15.74 32.66 -9.09
C GLU A 114 14.46 32.28 -8.34
N ASP A 115 14.13 30.99 -8.25
CA ASP A 115 12.87 30.51 -7.67
C ASP A 115 12.97 30.17 -6.17
N THR A 116 14.16 30.31 -5.58
CA THR A 116 14.47 29.83 -4.23
C THR A 116 14.61 31.00 -3.26
N ASP A 117 14.05 30.85 -2.05
CA ASP A 117 14.17 31.86 -1.00
C ASP A 117 15.65 32.12 -0.68
N SER A 118 16.06 33.39 -0.67
CA SER A 118 17.45 33.80 -0.47
C SER A 118 18.04 33.25 0.83
N ARG A 119 17.22 33.16 1.89
CA ARG A 119 17.65 32.66 3.20
C ARG A 119 18.00 31.18 3.17
N LEU A 120 17.41 30.41 2.26
CA LEU A 120 17.76 28.99 2.05
C LEU A 120 19.03 28.84 1.20
N LEU A 121 19.25 29.76 0.25
CA LEU A 121 20.46 29.77 -0.59
C LEU A 121 21.72 30.10 0.21
N GLU A 122 21.60 31.03 1.18
CA GLU A 122 22.69 31.39 2.10
C GLU A 122 23.16 30.21 2.96
N LEU A 123 22.33 29.18 3.12
CA LEU A 123 22.60 27.99 3.94
C LEU A 123 23.19 26.82 3.13
N CYS A 124 23.43 26.99 1.84
CA CYS A 124 24.09 25.98 1.02
C CYS A 124 25.60 26.01 1.26
N GLU A 125 26.06 25.23 2.23
CA GLU A 125 27.46 25.23 2.70
C GLU A 125 28.47 24.59 1.72
N ARG A 126 28.05 23.82 0.72
CA ARG A 126 28.96 23.01 -0.12
C ARG A 126 28.64 23.05 -1.61
N PRO A 127 29.52 23.57 -2.47
CA PRO A 127 29.26 23.70 -3.91
C PRO A 127 29.15 22.36 -4.66
N ASN A 128 29.69 21.27 -4.10
CA ASN A 128 29.67 19.93 -4.73
C ASN A 128 28.46 19.08 -4.35
N ASP A 129 27.63 19.51 -3.40
CA ASP A 129 26.46 18.73 -2.99
C ASP A 129 25.31 18.93 -3.98
N THR A 130 24.69 17.83 -4.39
CA THR A 130 23.46 17.90 -5.20
C THR A 130 22.28 18.24 -4.29
N TYR A 131 21.98 19.53 -4.17
CA TYR A 131 20.83 19.99 -3.41
C TYR A 131 19.51 19.70 -4.11
N MET A 132 18.48 19.36 -3.33
CA MET A 132 17.12 19.21 -3.81
C MET A 132 16.19 20.20 -3.10
N ARG A 133 15.32 20.84 -3.88
CA ARG A 133 14.25 21.65 -3.32
C ARG A 133 13.06 20.77 -2.99
N MET A 134 12.67 20.82 -1.72
CA MET A 134 11.52 20.10 -1.20
C MET A 134 10.50 21.09 -0.66
N SER A 135 9.23 20.80 -0.91
CA SER A 135 8.10 21.51 -0.31
C SER A 135 7.16 20.50 0.29
N PHE A 136 6.75 20.70 1.53
CA PHE A 136 5.93 19.75 2.28
C PHE A 136 5.09 20.46 3.34
N SER A 137 4.11 19.74 3.87
CA SER A 137 3.34 20.13 5.04
C SER A 137 3.91 19.40 6.26
N LEU A 138 4.20 20.14 7.32
CA LEU A 138 4.64 19.58 8.59
C LEU A 138 3.47 19.61 9.58
N LEU A 139 2.97 18.43 9.93
CA LEU A 139 1.91 18.27 10.91
C LEU A 139 2.51 18.19 12.32
N VAL A 140 2.25 19.19 13.15
CA VAL A 140 2.71 19.26 14.54
C VAL A 140 1.54 19.43 15.48
N LYS A 141 1.68 19.02 16.74
CA LYS A 141 0.66 19.33 17.76
C LYS A 141 0.52 20.86 17.87
N LEU A 142 -0.71 21.37 17.92
CA LEU A 142 -0.97 22.81 17.89
C LEU A 142 -0.25 23.56 19.04
N SER A 143 -0.15 22.94 20.22
CA SER A 143 0.58 23.49 21.38
C SER A 143 2.10 23.61 21.17
N ASN A 144 2.63 22.89 20.18
CA ASN A 144 4.06 22.78 19.90
C ASN A 144 4.45 23.53 18.63
N ALA A 145 3.50 24.19 17.96
CA ALA A 145 3.77 24.99 16.78
C ALA A 145 4.70 26.16 17.14
N PRO A 146 5.70 26.49 16.28
CA PRO A 146 6.52 27.67 16.49
C PRO A 146 5.65 28.93 16.53
N LYS A 147 5.95 29.84 17.46
CA LYS A 147 5.20 31.09 17.63
C LYS A 147 5.49 32.10 16.50
N GLU A 148 6.72 32.08 16.01
CA GLU A 148 7.17 32.96 14.93
C GLU A 148 7.17 32.17 13.63
N LEU A 149 6.43 32.66 12.65
CA LEU A 149 6.41 32.05 11.31
C LEU A 149 7.29 32.87 10.37
N ASP A 150 7.45 32.38 9.15
CA ASP A 150 8.38 32.91 8.15
C ASP A 150 9.82 32.96 8.65
N LYS A 151 10.21 31.93 9.40
CA LYS A 151 11.57 31.76 9.93
C LYS A 151 12.12 30.39 9.58
N ILE A 152 13.45 30.30 9.63
CA ILE A 152 14.17 29.05 9.41
C ILE A 152 14.28 28.29 10.73
N TYR A 153 13.86 27.04 10.70
CA TYR A 153 13.98 26.09 11.79
C TYR A 153 14.88 24.93 11.38
N THR A 154 15.49 24.29 12.38
CA THR A 154 16.24 23.05 12.16
C THR A 154 15.31 21.87 12.39
N ILE A 155 15.29 20.93 11.44
CA ILE A 155 14.50 19.71 11.50
C ILE A 155 15.42 18.50 11.31
N THR A 156 15.29 17.51 12.19
CA THR A 156 16.07 16.27 12.13
C THR A 156 15.14 15.08 11.92
N LYS A 157 15.43 14.25 10.91
CA LYS A 157 14.68 13.01 10.69
C LYS A 157 14.97 12.00 11.80
N ILE A 158 13.91 11.37 12.31
CA ILE A 158 13.98 10.31 13.31
C ILE A 158 13.79 8.96 12.64
N THR A 159 12.58 8.69 12.14
CA THR A 159 12.22 7.40 11.53
C THR A 159 11.15 7.58 10.46
N ARG A 160 10.86 6.53 9.71
CA ARG A 160 9.80 6.52 8.68
C ARG A 160 8.56 5.82 9.22
N LEU A 161 7.42 6.53 9.26
CA LEU A 161 6.16 5.99 9.75
C LEU A 161 5.28 5.37 8.66
N SER A 162 5.69 5.38 7.40
CA SER A 162 4.86 4.93 6.28
C SER A 162 4.32 3.50 6.44
N THR A 163 5.13 2.59 6.98
CA THR A 163 4.74 1.19 7.20
C THR A 163 3.79 1.08 8.39
N VAL A 164 4.12 1.76 9.49
CA VAL A 164 3.31 1.81 10.70
C VAL A 164 1.90 2.34 10.39
N VAL A 165 1.81 3.52 9.76
CA VAL A 165 0.52 4.12 9.39
C VAL A 165 -0.31 3.18 8.52
N LYS A 166 0.31 2.48 7.56
CA LYS A 166 -0.40 1.48 6.74
C LYS A 166 -0.93 0.32 7.57
N GLN A 167 -0.18 -0.18 8.55
CA GLN A 167 -0.65 -1.27 9.42
C GLN A 167 -1.85 -0.84 10.26
N PHE A 168 -1.85 0.37 10.82
CA PHE A 168 -3.00 0.92 11.54
C PHE A 168 -4.24 1.07 10.64
N VAL A 169 -4.06 1.60 9.43
CA VAL A 169 -5.15 1.73 8.45
C VAL A 169 -5.71 0.36 8.07
N LEU A 170 -4.84 -0.62 7.75
CA LEU A 170 -5.25 -1.98 7.38
C LEU A 170 -5.92 -2.72 8.53
N ASN A 171 -5.49 -2.50 9.77
CA ASN A 171 -6.14 -3.06 10.95
C ASN A 171 -7.58 -2.52 11.10
N ALA A 172 -7.80 -1.22 10.87
CA ALA A 172 -9.13 -0.62 10.89
C ALA A 172 -9.98 -1.02 9.66
N ASP A 173 -9.37 -1.16 8.49
CA ASP A 173 -10.02 -1.56 7.24
C ASP A 173 -10.31 -3.07 7.15
N LEU A 174 -9.90 -3.88 8.13
CA LEU A 174 -10.11 -5.33 8.14
C LEU A 174 -11.59 -5.70 7.93
N VAL A 175 -12.51 -4.88 8.45
CA VAL A 175 -13.97 -5.01 8.27
C VAL A 175 -14.41 -5.10 6.80
N ARG A 176 -13.62 -4.52 5.90
CA ARG A 176 -13.91 -4.50 4.46
C ARG A 176 -13.43 -5.77 3.75
N SER A 177 -12.64 -6.59 4.42
CA SER A 177 -12.17 -7.86 3.89
C SER A 177 -13.32 -8.86 3.85
N PRO A 178 -13.55 -9.56 2.72
CA PRO A 178 -14.52 -10.64 2.68
C PRO A 178 -14.06 -11.88 3.50
N LEU A 179 -12.83 -11.84 4.05
CA LEU A 179 -12.28 -12.81 4.98
C LEU A 179 -12.25 -12.31 6.43
N CYS A 180 -12.89 -11.17 6.75
CA CYS A 180 -12.86 -10.59 8.09
C CYS A 180 -13.24 -11.60 9.18
N ASP A 181 -14.43 -12.21 9.08
CA ASP A 181 -14.90 -13.17 10.08
C ASP A 181 -14.03 -14.43 10.16
N VAL A 182 -13.52 -14.89 9.01
CA VAL A 182 -12.58 -16.04 8.93
C VAL A 182 -11.26 -15.72 9.64
N ILE A 183 -10.78 -14.48 9.59
CA ILE A 183 -9.56 -14.03 10.28
C ILE A 183 -9.80 -13.89 11.77
N LEU A 184 -10.98 -13.39 12.18
CA LEU A 184 -11.33 -13.21 13.58
C LEU A 184 -11.59 -14.53 14.30
N HIS A 185 -12.24 -15.49 13.62
CA HIS A 185 -12.71 -16.75 14.21
C HIS A 185 -12.47 -17.95 13.28
N PRO A 186 -11.21 -18.30 12.98
CA PRO A 186 -10.90 -19.30 11.95
C PRO A 186 -11.57 -20.67 12.20
N SER A 187 -11.75 -21.06 13.47
CA SER A 187 -12.38 -22.32 13.86
C SER A 187 -13.87 -22.41 13.52
N ASP A 188 -14.58 -21.28 13.45
CA ASP A 188 -16.02 -21.24 13.14
C ASP A 188 -16.30 -21.36 11.63
N PHE A 189 -15.26 -21.21 10.81
CA PHE A 189 -15.34 -21.26 9.35
C PHE A 189 -14.51 -22.41 8.74
N PRO A 190 -14.72 -23.68 9.13
CA PRO A 190 -13.93 -24.80 8.61
C PRO A 190 -14.05 -24.97 7.08
N ASN A 191 -15.21 -24.58 6.52
CA ASN A 191 -15.43 -24.59 5.08
C ASN A 191 -14.55 -23.57 4.32
N ALA A 192 -14.10 -22.49 4.97
CA ALA A 192 -13.20 -21.52 4.35
C ALA A 192 -11.79 -22.09 4.11
N PHE A 193 -11.42 -23.16 4.83
CA PHE A 193 -10.14 -23.85 4.72
C PHE A 193 -10.22 -25.19 3.97
N LYS A 194 -11.43 -25.56 3.52
CA LYS A 194 -11.66 -26.83 2.85
C LYS A 194 -11.18 -26.75 1.40
N LEU A 195 -10.31 -27.69 1.03
CA LEU A 195 -9.83 -27.85 -0.33
C LEU A 195 -10.48 -29.08 -0.98
N ASP A 196 -10.65 -29.03 -2.30
CA ASP A 196 -11.11 -30.16 -3.11
C ASP A 196 -10.11 -31.31 -3.05
N THR A 197 -10.63 -32.53 -2.97
CA THR A 197 -9.82 -33.72 -3.10
C THR A 197 -9.41 -33.94 -4.56
N VAL A 198 -8.16 -34.36 -4.73
CA VAL A 198 -7.59 -34.71 -6.02
C VAL A 198 -7.03 -36.10 -5.93
N ASP A 199 -7.40 -36.94 -6.88
CA ASP A 199 -6.79 -38.24 -7.06
C ASP A 199 -5.42 -38.05 -7.74
N ILE A 200 -4.36 -38.60 -7.15
CA ILE A 200 -2.99 -38.41 -7.66
C ILE A 200 -2.80 -39.39 -8.83
N GLN A 201 -3.44 -39.11 -9.96
CA GLN A 201 -3.21 -39.85 -11.19
C GLN A 201 -2.31 -39.02 -12.10
N GLY A 202 -1.00 -39.25 -11.98
CA GLY A 202 0.00 -38.60 -12.82
C GLY A 202 1.40 -38.62 -12.20
N LYS A 203 2.42 -38.82 -13.04
CA LYS A 203 3.81 -38.52 -12.69
C LYS A 203 4.08 -37.06 -13.03
N ASN A 204 4.28 -36.23 -12.01
CA ASN A 204 4.94 -34.93 -12.20
C ASN A 204 6.43 -35.10 -11.87
N ASN A 205 7.30 -34.90 -12.86
CA ASN A 205 8.75 -35.05 -12.66
C ASN A 205 9.38 -33.87 -11.91
N MET A 206 8.64 -32.77 -11.69
CA MET A 206 9.13 -31.52 -11.09
C MET A 206 8.73 -31.35 -9.62
N LEU A 207 7.70 -32.06 -9.15
CA LEU A 207 7.18 -31.98 -7.79
C LEU A 207 7.11 -33.38 -7.16
N ASN A 208 7.43 -33.47 -5.87
CA ASN A 208 7.13 -34.70 -5.13
C ASN A 208 5.61 -34.89 -4.94
N PRO A 209 5.13 -36.09 -4.58
CA PRO A 209 3.69 -36.36 -4.50
C PRO A 209 2.91 -35.44 -3.55
N VAL A 210 3.51 -35.02 -2.43
CA VAL A 210 2.88 -34.12 -1.45
C VAL A 210 2.74 -32.71 -2.01
N GLN A 211 3.79 -32.20 -2.64
CA GLN A 211 3.78 -30.89 -3.31
C GLN A 211 2.79 -30.87 -4.47
N TYR A 212 2.78 -31.93 -5.28
CA TYR A 212 1.86 -32.06 -6.41
C TYR A 212 0.40 -32.09 -5.95
N LYS A 213 0.09 -32.89 -4.93
CA LYS A 213 -1.24 -32.93 -4.30
C LYS A 213 -1.68 -31.55 -3.80
N ALA A 214 -0.78 -30.81 -3.15
CA ALA A 214 -1.09 -29.47 -2.66
C ALA A 214 -1.40 -28.49 -3.81
N VAL A 215 -0.57 -28.48 -4.87
CA VAL A 215 -0.78 -27.61 -6.04
C VAL A 215 -2.10 -27.91 -6.74
N GLU A 216 -2.38 -29.19 -7.02
CA GLU A 216 -3.61 -29.59 -7.70
C GLU A 216 -4.85 -29.29 -6.85
N SER A 217 -4.82 -29.62 -5.55
CA SER A 217 -5.95 -29.41 -4.64
C SER A 217 -6.30 -27.93 -4.51
N ILE A 218 -5.30 -27.07 -4.29
CA ILE A 218 -5.50 -25.62 -4.23
C ILE A 218 -6.01 -25.09 -5.58
N THR A 219 -5.38 -25.48 -6.69
CA THR A 219 -5.76 -24.95 -8.00
C THR A 219 -7.18 -25.35 -8.40
N LYS A 220 -7.54 -26.62 -8.21
CA LYS A 220 -8.88 -27.13 -8.51
C LYS A 220 -9.93 -26.40 -7.67
N THR A 221 -9.67 -26.21 -6.38
CA THR A 221 -10.57 -25.45 -5.51
C THR A 221 -10.77 -24.01 -6.00
N ILE A 222 -9.70 -23.32 -6.43
CA ILE A 222 -9.82 -21.91 -6.85
C ILE A 222 -10.45 -21.78 -8.25
N VAL A 223 -10.12 -22.67 -9.18
CA VAL A 223 -10.51 -22.54 -10.61
C VAL A 223 -11.81 -23.28 -10.92
N CYS A 224 -12.05 -24.43 -10.31
CA CYS A 224 -13.15 -25.32 -10.65
C CYS A 224 -14.41 -25.04 -9.84
N THR A 225 -14.30 -24.61 -8.59
CA THR A 225 -15.45 -24.38 -7.70
C THR A 225 -16.37 -23.28 -8.24
N SER A 226 -17.66 -23.60 -8.32
CA SER A 226 -18.69 -22.70 -8.85
C SER A 226 -19.03 -21.57 -7.87
N ASP A 227 -18.88 -21.83 -6.57
CA ASP A 227 -19.10 -20.88 -5.50
C ASP A 227 -17.85 -19.98 -5.35
N ARG A 228 -17.97 -18.71 -5.72
CA ARG A 228 -16.87 -17.73 -5.64
C ARG A 228 -16.65 -17.21 -4.21
N LYS A 229 -16.82 -18.06 -3.21
CA LYS A 229 -16.58 -17.69 -1.82
C LYS A 229 -15.07 -17.48 -1.59
N PRO A 230 -14.70 -16.49 -0.77
CA PRO A 230 -13.32 -16.35 -0.30
C PRO A 230 -12.90 -17.59 0.49
N LEU A 231 -11.69 -18.08 0.21
CA LEU A 231 -11.10 -19.26 0.86
C LEU A 231 -9.68 -18.95 1.32
N VAL A 232 -9.19 -19.75 2.26
CA VAL A 232 -7.83 -19.67 2.80
C VAL A 232 -7.16 -21.04 2.70
N ALA A 233 -5.99 -21.09 2.06
CA ALA A 233 -5.16 -22.28 1.99
C ALA A 233 -3.85 -22.05 2.75
N LEU A 234 -3.48 -23.00 3.61
CA LEU A 234 -2.22 -22.97 4.35
C LEU A 234 -1.25 -23.99 3.77
N LEU A 235 -0.16 -23.50 3.18
CA LEU A 235 0.92 -24.34 2.67
C LEU A 235 2.10 -24.33 3.66
N GLN A 236 2.26 -25.42 4.40
CA GLN A 236 3.35 -25.57 5.36
C GLN A 236 4.47 -26.45 4.80
N GLY A 237 5.72 -26.05 5.03
CA GLY A 237 6.90 -26.85 4.67
C GLY A 237 8.13 -26.44 5.48
N PRO A 238 8.94 -27.39 5.98
CA PRO A 238 10.24 -27.11 6.63
C PRO A 238 11.21 -26.29 5.76
N SER A 239 12.32 -25.84 6.34
CA SER A 239 13.38 -25.17 5.58
C SER A 239 13.93 -26.09 4.48
N GLY A 240 14.16 -25.55 3.28
CA GLY A 240 14.72 -26.33 2.16
C GLY A 240 13.72 -27.21 1.39
N THR A 241 12.46 -27.34 1.81
CA THR A 241 11.48 -28.24 1.15
C THR A 241 10.86 -27.70 -0.16
N GLY A 242 11.51 -26.72 -0.79
CA GLY A 242 11.09 -26.21 -2.10
C GLY A 242 9.83 -25.33 -2.08
N LYS A 243 9.45 -24.69 -0.97
CA LYS A 243 8.25 -23.82 -0.90
C LYS A 243 8.15 -22.80 -2.04
N SER A 244 9.24 -22.09 -2.35
CA SER A 244 9.28 -21.14 -3.47
C SER A 244 9.04 -21.81 -4.83
N HIS A 245 9.49 -23.05 -5.00
CA HIS A 245 9.22 -23.85 -6.20
C HIS A 245 7.74 -24.25 -6.28
N VAL A 246 7.14 -24.65 -5.15
CA VAL A 246 5.71 -24.95 -5.07
C VAL A 246 4.85 -23.73 -5.39
N ILE A 247 5.22 -22.53 -4.91
CA ILE A 247 4.50 -21.28 -5.23
C ILE A 247 4.55 -20.98 -6.73
N VAL A 248 5.71 -21.13 -7.37
CA VAL A 248 5.88 -20.91 -8.81
C VAL A 248 5.02 -21.89 -9.61
N GLU A 249 5.01 -23.16 -9.22
CA GLU A 249 4.20 -24.19 -9.89
C GLU A 249 2.70 -23.94 -9.67
N LEU A 250 2.30 -23.54 -8.46
CA LEU A 250 0.92 -23.18 -8.15
C LEU A 250 0.42 -22.04 -9.04
N ILE A 251 1.19 -20.96 -9.17
CA ILE A 251 0.84 -19.82 -10.03
C ILE A 251 0.74 -20.28 -11.49
N SER A 252 1.70 -21.07 -11.97
CA SER A 252 1.72 -21.57 -13.35
C SER A 252 0.50 -22.43 -13.65
N ARG A 253 0.15 -23.35 -12.74
CA ARG A 253 -1.00 -24.23 -12.84
C ARG A 253 -2.32 -23.45 -12.80
N MET A 254 -2.43 -22.46 -11.92
CA MET A 254 -3.58 -21.56 -11.84
C MET A 254 -3.79 -20.76 -13.13
N LEU A 255 -2.71 -20.19 -13.69
CA LEU A 255 -2.77 -19.44 -14.96
C LEU A 255 -3.26 -20.33 -16.09
N TYR A 256 -2.68 -21.53 -16.22
CA TYR A 256 -3.05 -22.50 -17.26
C TYR A 256 -4.49 -22.98 -17.13
N MET A 257 -4.88 -23.52 -15.97
CA MET A 257 -6.24 -24.06 -15.77
C MET A 257 -7.33 -22.99 -15.93
N HIS A 258 -7.07 -21.78 -15.43
CA HIS A 258 -8.03 -20.70 -15.56
C HIS A 258 -8.15 -20.24 -17.01
N TYR A 259 -7.05 -20.20 -17.76
CA TYR A 259 -7.07 -19.89 -19.19
C TYR A 259 -7.84 -20.96 -19.99
N GLU A 260 -7.56 -22.25 -19.78
CA GLU A 260 -8.28 -23.35 -20.44
C GLU A 260 -9.79 -23.28 -20.21
N LYS A 261 -10.22 -22.93 -18.98
CA LYS A 261 -11.65 -22.88 -18.63
C LYS A 261 -12.36 -21.60 -19.10
N THR A 262 -11.67 -20.46 -19.14
CA THR A 262 -12.31 -19.14 -19.32
C THR A 262 -11.83 -18.35 -20.53
N TYR A 263 -10.80 -18.86 -21.23
CA TYR A 263 -10.04 -18.17 -22.27
C TYR A 263 -9.47 -16.81 -21.82
N LYS A 264 -9.22 -16.66 -20.51
CA LYS A 264 -8.68 -15.44 -19.89
C LYS A 264 -7.69 -15.80 -18.79
N TYR A 265 -6.62 -15.00 -18.68
CA TYR A 265 -5.69 -15.10 -17.57
C TYR A 265 -6.24 -14.40 -16.32
N PRO A 266 -6.16 -15.03 -15.14
CA PRO A 266 -6.50 -14.38 -13.88
C PRO A 266 -5.41 -13.37 -13.49
N ARG A 267 -5.75 -12.41 -12.62
CA ARG A 267 -4.75 -11.54 -11.96
C ARG A 267 -4.42 -12.13 -10.60
N ILE A 268 -3.14 -12.42 -10.36
CA ILE A 268 -2.65 -13.00 -9.12
C ILE A 268 -1.72 -11.98 -8.45
N LEU A 269 -2.02 -11.60 -7.21
CA LEU A 269 -1.14 -10.77 -6.40
C LEU A 269 -0.24 -11.69 -5.56
N VAL A 270 1.08 -11.52 -5.70
CA VAL A 270 2.08 -12.25 -4.93
C VAL A 270 2.79 -11.27 -3.99
N CYS A 271 2.82 -11.61 -2.70
CA CYS A 271 3.47 -10.80 -1.67
C CYS A 271 4.46 -11.65 -0.87
N ALA A 272 5.52 -11.01 -0.37
CA ALA A 272 6.45 -11.60 0.57
C ALA A 272 6.95 -10.50 1.54
N PRO A 273 7.43 -10.86 2.75
CA PRO A 273 7.84 -9.87 3.75
C PRO A 273 9.12 -9.10 3.38
N SER A 274 9.97 -9.64 2.50
CA SER A 274 11.22 -8.99 2.07
C SER A 274 11.30 -8.84 0.55
N ASN A 275 11.97 -7.78 0.10
CA ASN A 275 12.21 -7.54 -1.34
C ASN A 275 12.93 -8.72 -1.99
N ASN A 276 13.95 -9.28 -1.34
CA ASN A 276 14.71 -10.40 -1.86
C ASN A 276 13.84 -11.64 -2.11
N ALA A 277 12.88 -11.93 -1.22
CA ALA A 277 11.95 -13.05 -1.40
C ALA A 277 10.99 -12.81 -2.59
N VAL A 278 10.51 -11.57 -2.78
CA VAL A 278 9.69 -11.22 -3.96
C VAL A 278 10.51 -11.37 -5.24
N ASP A 279 11.75 -10.88 -5.24
CA ASP A 279 12.62 -10.89 -6.41
C ASP A 279 13.02 -12.33 -6.79
N GLU A 280 13.25 -13.21 -5.81
CA GLU A 280 13.50 -14.63 -6.04
C GLU A 280 12.30 -15.31 -6.73
N ILE A 281 11.09 -15.10 -6.22
CA ILE A 281 9.87 -15.68 -6.82
C ILE A 281 9.66 -15.12 -8.23
N ALA A 282 9.82 -13.80 -8.41
CA ALA A 282 9.67 -13.14 -9.70
C ALA A 282 10.68 -13.65 -10.74
N ALA A 283 11.95 -13.82 -10.36
CA ALA A 283 12.99 -14.34 -11.24
C ALA A 283 12.70 -15.79 -11.68
N ARG A 284 12.14 -16.62 -10.79
CA ARG A 284 11.70 -17.98 -11.14
C ARG A 284 10.51 -17.96 -12.08
N LEU A 285 9.51 -17.11 -11.82
CA LEU A 285 8.33 -16.96 -12.69
C LEU A 285 8.69 -16.47 -14.10
N MET A 286 9.67 -15.59 -14.24
CA MET A 286 10.17 -15.15 -15.56
C MET A 286 10.72 -16.30 -16.42
N ARG A 287 11.11 -17.43 -15.82
CA ARG A 287 11.56 -18.62 -16.56
C ARG A 287 10.39 -19.46 -17.08
N VAL A 288 9.17 -19.28 -16.57
CA VAL A 288 7.97 -20.02 -16.98
C VAL A 288 7.37 -19.40 -18.24
N ARG A 289 7.20 -20.20 -19.30
CA ARG A 289 6.73 -19.70 -20.62
C ARG A 289 5.39 -18.97 -20.57
N ASP A 290 4.43 -19.49 -19.82
CA ASP A 290 3.07 -18.94 -19.75
C ASP A 290 2.97 -17.65 -18.93
N ALA A 291 3.92 -17.41 -18.02
CA ALA A 291 3.94 -16.22 -17.16
C ALA A 291 4.82 -15.08 -17.72
N ARG A 292 5.69 -15.36 -18.69
CA ARG A 292 6.74 -14.42 -19.16
C ARG A 292 6.27 -13.04 -19.62
N LYS A 293 5.01 -12.89 -20.04
CA LYS A 293 4.54 -11.66 -20.73
C LYS A 293 3.67 -10.74 -19.87
N SER A 294 3.34 -11.11 -18.63
CA SER A 294 2.34 -10.38 -17.82
C SER A 294 2.73 -10.18 -16.34
N ILE A 295 3.97 -10.46 -15.96
CA ILE A 295 4.46 -10.21 -14.59
C ILE A 295 4.85 -8.74 -14.45
N VAL A 296 4.41 -8.12 -13.36
CA VAL A 296 4.79 -6.76 -12.97
C VAL A 296 5.32 -6.78 -11.55
N ARG A 297 6.59 -6.38 -11.37
CA ARG A 297 7.20 -6.17 -10.05
C ARG A 297 6.89 -4.75 -9.58
N VAL A 298 6.08 -4.64 -8.53
CA VAL A 298 5.70 -3.36 -7.91
C VAL A 298 6.55 -3.13 -6.67
N GLY A 299 7.23 -1.98 -6.58
CA GLY A 299 8.08 -1.61 -5.45
C GLY A 299 9.12 -0.57 -5.84
N VAL A 300 9.99 -0.19 -4.91
CA VAL A 300 11.05 0.80 -5.16
C VAL A 300 12.18 0.17 -5.98
N THR A 301 12.39 0.66 -7.20
CA THR A 301 13.38 0.11 -8.16
C THR A 301 14.80 0.04 -7.61
N MET A 302 15.22 1.00 -6.80
CA MET A 302 16.55 1.01 -6.15
C MET A 302 16.79 -0.18 -5.21
N SER A 303 15.72 -0.80 -4.70
CA SER A 303 15.77 -1.95 -3.80
C SER A 303 15.47 -3.28 -4.50
N THR A 304 15.36 -3.26 -5.82
CA THR A 304 15.01 -4.41 -6.66
C THR A 304 16.26 -5.02 -7.26
N HIS A 305 16.35 -6.34 -7.22
CA HIS A 305 17.49 -7.06 -7.80
C HIS A 305 17.56 -6.89 -9.34
N PRO A 306 18.77 -6.70 -9.94
CA PRO A 306 18.92 -6.46 -11.37
C PRO A 306 18.27 -7.52 -12.28
N SER A 307 18.24 -8.78 -11.83
CA SER A 307 17.64 -9.90 -12.60
C SER A 307 16.14 -9.72 -12.89
N VAL A 308 15.43 -8.91 -12.10
CA VAL A 308 13.99 -8.65 -12.26
C VAL A 308 13.69 -7.18 -12.57
N ALA A 309 14.71 -6.33 -12.73
CA ALA A 309 14.53 -4.92 -13.05
C ALA A 309 13.74 -4.70 -14.35
N ALA A 310 13.91 -5.59 -15.33
CA ALA A 310 13.24 -5.53 -16.63
C ALA A 310 11.71 -5.65 -16.56
N ILE A 311 11.17 -6.23 -15.48
CA ILE A 311 9.73 -6.41 -15.22
C ILE A 311 9.22 -5.46 -14.13
N SER A 312 10.02 -4.49 -13.69
CA SER A 312 9.57 -3.47 -12.74
C SER A 312 8.52 -2.55 -13.36
N LEU A 313 7.58 -2.05 -12.55
CA LEU A 313 6.53 -1.16 -13.02
C LEU A 313 7.09 0.09 -13.72
N GLU A 314 8.15 0.68 -13.17
CA GLU A 314 8.81 1.87 -13.73
C GLU A 314 9.41 1.57 -15.11
N GLU A 315 10.17 0.49 -15.24
CA GLU A 315 10.80 0.10 -16.50
C GLU A 315 9.77 -0.30 -17.57
N LEU A 316 8.73 -1.04 -17.19
CA LEU A 316 7.63 -1.39 -18.09
C LEU A 316 6.87 -0.15 -18.59
N THR A 317 6.67 0.83 -17.71
CA THR A 317 6.02 2.10 -18.07
C THR A 317 6.91 2.90 -19.03
N LYS A 318 8.21 3.00 -18.76
CA LYS A 318 9.19 3.67 -19.64
C LYS A 318 9.23 3.03 -21.03
N LYS A 319 9.34 1.70 -21.11
CA LYS A 319 9.31 0.95 -22.39
C LYS A 319 7.99 1.18 -23.14
N ARG A 320 6.86 1.22 -22.43
CA ARG A 320 5.56 1.50 -23.04
C ARG A 320 5.48 2.92 -23.58
N GLN A 321 5.97 3.91 -22.84
CA GLN A 321 6.02 5.31 -23.27
C GLN A 321 6.92 5.48 -24.51
N GLN A 322 8.12 4.88 -24.50
CA GLN A 322 9.03 4.90 -25.65
C GLN A 322 8.38 4.29 -26.89
N ARG A 323 7.75 3.11 -26.77
CA ARG A 323 7.01 2.51 -27.89
C ARG A 323 5.93 3.44 -28.44
N ILE A 324 5.17 4.12 -27.58
CA ILE A 324 4.15 5.07 -28.02
C ILE A 324 4.79 6.23 -28.78
N MET A 325 5.91 6.77 -28.29
CA MET A 325 6.65 7.85 -28.96
C MET A 325 7.22 7.41 -30.31
N ASP A 326 7.77 6.20 -30.41
CA ASP A 326 8.38 5.66 -31.63
C ASP A 326 7.34 5.33 -32.72
N THR A 327 6.07 5.14 -32.35
CA THR A 327 5.00 4.76 -33.30
C THR A 327 4.35 5.97 -34.00
N ASN A 328 4.81 7.22 -33.76
CA ASN A 328 4.16 8.44 -34.28
C ASN A 328 2.63 8.48 -34.02
N GLU A 329 2.15 7.85 -32.96
CA GLU A 329 0.80 8.07 -32.49
C GLU A 329 0.81 9.22 -31.50
N SER A 330 0.14 10.31 -31.86
CA SER A 330 -0.03 11.45 -30.97
C SER A 330 -0.56 10.97 -29.60
N LEU A 331 -0.11 11.61 -28.51
CA LEU A 331 -0.61 11.35 -27.16
C LEU A 331 -2.15 11.45 -27.09
N GLU A 332 -2.74 12.24 -27.98
CA GLU A 332 -4.19 12.37 -28.16
C GLU A 332 -4.81 11.10 -28.75
N SER A 333 -4.19 10.46 -29.75
CA SER A 333 -4.64 9.19 -30.33
C SER A 333 -4.67 8.05 -29.29
N CYS A 334 -3.70 8.03 -28.37
CA CYS A 334 -3.64 7.04 -27.29
C CYS A 334 -4.70 7.29 -26.20
N LYS A 335 -4.90 8.57 -25.81
CA LYS A 335 -6.01 8.96 -24.92
C LYS A 335 -7.36 8.66 -25.56
N LEU A 336 -7.53 8.94 -26.85
CA LEU A 336 -8.74 8.66 -27.61
C LEU A 336 -9.01 7.16 -27.66
N ARG A 337 -8.00 6.31 -27.89
CA ARG A 337 -8.15 4.85 -27.79
C ARG A 337 -8.56 4.39 -26.40
N THR A 338 -7.92 4.91 -25.36
CA THR A 338 -8.22 4.52 -23.97
C THR A 338 -9.66 4.92 -23.60
N LEU A 339 -10.08 6.13 -23.96
CA LEU A 339 -11.45 6.60 -23.82
C LEU A 339 -12.44 5.80 -24.67
N THR A 340 -12.04 5.37 -25.87
CA THR A 340 -12.88 4.54 -26.75
C THR A 340 -13.06 3.14 -26.15
N GLU A 341 -12.00 2.55 -25.60
CA GLU A 341 -12.05 1.28 -24.88
C GLU A 341 -12.94 1.39 -23.63
N GLU A 342 -12.81 2.46 -22.84
CA GLU A 342 -13.69 2.74 -21.70
C GLU A 342 -15.16 2.92 -22.14
N LEU A 343 -15.41 3.65 -23.23
CA LEU A 343 -16.75 3.80 -23.79
C LEU A 343 -17.35 2.48 -24.26
N VAL A 344 -16.55 1.58 -24.84
CA VAL A 344 -17.00 0.23 -25.23
C VAL A 344 -17.37 -0.59 -23.99
N VAL A 345 -16.55 -0.55 -22.95
CA VAL A 345 -16.83 -1.23 -21.67
C VAL A 345 -18.09 -0.67 -21.02
N LEU A 346 -18.23 0.66 -20.96
CA LEU A 346 -19.41 1.32 -20.41
C LEU A 346 -20.68 1.01 -21.20
N ARG A 347 -20.61 0.98 -22.54
CA ARG A 347 -21.73 0.56 -23.39
C ARG A 347 -22.13 -0.89 -23.12
N LYS A 348 -21.16 -1.79 -22.98
CA LYS A 348 -21.41 -3.20 -22.65
C LYS A 348 -22.03 -3.37 -21.26
N ASN A 349 -21.58 -2.59 -20.28
CA ASN A 349 -22.17 -2.56 -18.95
C ASN A 349 -23.60 -2.02 -18.99
N LYS A 350 -23.85 -0.97 -19.79
CA LYS A 350 -25.20 -0.42 -20.01
C LYS A 350 -26.13 -1.47 -20.63
N THR A 351 -25.74 -2.17 -21.70
CA THR A 351 -26.59 -3.22 -22.30
C THR A 351 -26.82 -4.38 -21.33
N CYS A 352 -25.83 -4.77 -20.53
CA CYS A 352 -25.99 -5.79 -19.50
C CYS A 352 -26.97 -5.35 -18.40
N LEU A 353 -26.89 -4.09 -17.97
CA LEU A 353 -27.82 -3.49 -17.00
C LEU A 353 -29.24 -3.39 -17.56
N VAL A 354 -29.40 -2.94 -18.81
CA VAL A 354 -30.71 -2.87 -19.48
C VAL A 354 -31.31 -4.26 -19.60
N ALA A 355 -30.54 -5.26 -20.03
CA ALA A 355 -31.02 -6.65 -20.07
C ALA A 355 -31.41 -7.18 -18.69
N SER A 356 -30.70 -6.79 -17.63
CA SER A 356 -31.02 -7.12 -16.23
C SER A 356 -32.30 -6.42 -15.74
N ILE A 357 -32.53 -5.19 -16.15
CA ILE A 357 -33.76 -4.44 -15.86
C ILE A 357 -34.94 -5.02 -16.62
N ASP A 358 -34.76 -5.38 -17.89
CA ASP A 358 -35.80 -5.98 -18.72
C ASP A 358 -36.18 -7.38 -18.24
N THR A 359 -35.21 -8.17 -17.76
CA THR A 359 -35.49 -9.45 -17.09
C THR A 359 -36.17 -9.24 -15.73
N ALA A 360 -35.80 -8.22 -14.95
CA ALA A 360 -36.50 -7.88 -13.71
C ALA A 360 -37.94 -7.38 -13.96
N ASN A 361 -38.18 -6.65 -15.05
CA ASN A 361 -39.50 -6.18 -15.47
C ASN A 361 -40.37 -7.34 -16.01
N LYS A 362 -39.78 -8.28 -16.76
CA LYS A 362 -40.47 -9.51 -17.20
C LYS A 362 -40.79 -10.46 -16.05
N ASN A 363 -39.98 -10.48 -15.00
CA ASN A 363 -40.16 -11.34 -13.83
C ASN A 363 -41.04 -10.74 -12.73
N GLY A 364 -41.75 -9.65 -12.99
CA GLY A 364 -42.89 -9.22 -12.19
C GLY A 364 -42.63 -9.13 -10.68
N GLN A 365 -41.69 -8.30 -10.24
CA GLN A 365 -41.63 -7.81 -8.86
C GLN A 365 -41.81 -6.29 -8.81
N SER A 366 -42.97 -5.83 -9.27
CA SER A 366 -43.48 -4.53 -8.86
C SER A 366 -43.89 -4.66 -7.39
N VAL A 367 -43.12 -4.06 -6.46
CA VAL A 367 -43.57 -3.51 -5.14
C VAL A 367 -42.39 -3.02 -4.29
N ASN A 368 -41.14 -3.44 -4.51
CA ASN A 368 -40.02 -3.01 -3.63
C ASN A 368 -39.15 -1.83 -4.15
N LEU A 369 -39.38 -1.34 -5.37
CA LEU A 369 -38.57 -0.26 -5.96
C LEU A 369 -39.01 1.16 -5.55
N SER A 370 -40.26 1.37 -5.14
CA SER A 370 -40.73 2.67 -4.63
C SER A 370 -40.15 3.01 -3.24
N LYS A 371 -39.83 2.00 -2.42
CA LYS A 371 -39.15 2.17 -1.12
C LYS A 371 -37.67 2.52 -1.27
N LYS A 372 -36.96 1.92 -2.23
CA LYS A 372 -35.54 2.23 -2.51
C LYS A 372 -35.33 3.60 -3.15
N ALA A 373 -36.23 4.03 -4.04
CA ALA A 373 -36.16 5.37 -4.64
C ALA A 373 -36.46 6.51 -3.63
N ARG A 374 -37.31 6.26 -2.62
CA ARG A 374 -37.57 7.21 -1.52
C ARG A 374 -36.37 7.35 -0.57
N ALA A 375 -35.64 6.27 -0.29
CA ALA A 375 -34.47 6.30 0.59
C ALA A 375 -33.29 7.11 0.03
N ILE A 376 -33.14 7.18 -1.30
CA ILE A 376 -32.07 7.95 -1.96
C ILE A 376 -32.43 9.45 -2.05
N ARG A 377 -33.72 9.80 -2.14
CA ARG A 377 -34.15 11.22 -2.12
C ARG A 377 -34.04 11.86 -0.73
N SER A 378 -34.08 11.08 0.36
CA SER A 378 -33.92 11.60 1.72
C SER A 378 -32.46 11.87 2.11
N SER A 379 -31.48 11.22 1.49
CA SER A 379 -30.05 11.41 1.80
C SER A 379 -29.42 12.61 1.08
N ASN A 380 -30.03 13.12 0.01
CA ASN A 380 -29.57 14.33 -0.70
C ASN A 380 -30.15 15.66 -0.16
N ARG A 381 -30.91 15.62 0.96
CA ARG A 381 -31.47 16.83 1.62
C ARG A 381 -30.84 17.13 2.98
N ARG A 382 -29.82 16.39 3.40
CA ARG A 382 -29.04 16.66 4.61
C ARG A 382 -27.56 16.64 4.28
N SER A 383 -27.14 17.63 3.51
CA SER A 383 -25.76 18.12 3.41
C SER A 383 -25.81 19.62 3.57
#